data_AF-A0A514XMQ2-F1
#
_entry.id   AF-A0A514XMQ2-F1
#
_cell.length_a   1.000
_cell.length_b   1.000
_cell.length_c   1.000
_cell.angle_alpha   90.00
_cell.angle_beta   90.00
_cell.angle_gamma   90.00
#
_symmetry.space_group_name_H-M   'P 1'
#
loop_
_entity.id
_entity.type
_entity.pdbx_description
1 polymer ?
#
loop_
_entity_poly.entity_id
_entity_poly.type
_entity_poly.pdbx_seq_one_letter_code
_entity_poly.pdbx_strand_id
1 'polypeptide(L)'
;MTTFKYFIVVLSLLVSAASFAAPRPGFKLIGPKGVTEDNVKFRWMSNDGEIILNCSHVYDRPDAWDWDVWCGKGTKMLREFRVHFLVQEYNHPKLEKKAFQVLYWVTDRNSEPRKFDSMSQWLQFNGKPDVEYFSFSVGVENDYGILELDYRP
;
A
#
# COMPACT_ATOMS: atom_id res chain seq x y z
N MET A 1 9.52 -0.50 -49.43
CA MET A 1 10.21 0.15 -48.29
C MET A 1 9.26 0.75 -47.23
N THR A 2 7.97 0.42 -47.24
CA THR A 2 6.95 1.00 -46.32
C THR A 2 6.55 0.07 -45.17
N THR A 3 6.74 -1.24 -45.32
CA THR A 3 6.41 -2.26 -44.30
C THR A 3 7.33 -2.26 -43.08
N PHE A 4 8.58 -1.81 -43.23
CA PHE A 4 9.56 -1.78 -42.13
C PHE A 4 9.26 -0.70 -41.08
N LYS A 5 8.56 0.38 -41.46
CA LYS A 5 8.24 1.51 -40.55
C LYS A 5 7.16 1.15 -39.53
N TYR A 6 6.19 0.32 -39.91
CA TYR A 6 5.09 -0.06 -39.01
C TYR A 6 5.52 -1.07 -37.94
N PHE A 7 6.53 -1.90 -38.21
CA PHE A 7 7.03 -2.87 -37.24
C PHE A 7 7.72 -2.19 -36.04
N ILE A 8 8.39 -1.05 -36.27
CA ILE A 8 9.08 -0.29 -35.22
C ILE A 8 8.07 0.38 -34.26
N VAL A 9 6.94 0.87 -34.79
CA VAL A 9 5.91 1.58 -34.00
C VAL A 9 5.15 0.62 -33.07
N VAL A 10 4.87 -0.60 -33.52
CA VAL A 10 4.24 -1.64 -32.69
C VAL A 10 5.19 -2.10 -31.58
N LEU A 11 6.49 -2.19 -31.86
CA LEU A 11 7.50 -2.56 -30.86
C LEU A 11 7.65 -1.48 -29.76
N SER A 12 7.58 -0.18 -30.11
CA SER A 12 7.69 0.90 -29.13
C SER A 12 6.46 1.03 -28.22
N LEU A 13 5.27 0.64 -28.70
CA LEU A 13 4.05 0.65 -27.87
C LEU A 13 4.04 -0.49 -26.85
N LEU A 14 4.65 -1.63 -27.15
CA LEU A 14 4.75 -2.77 -26.23
C LEU A 14 5.76 -2.54 -25.09
N VAL A 15 6.82 -1.77 -25.32
CA VAL A 15 7.83 -1.47 -24.29
C VAL A 15 7.31 -0.48 -23.25
N SER A 16 6.35 0.37 -23.63
CA SER A 16 5.78 1.41 -22.76
C SER A 16 4.80 0.88 -21.71
N ALA A 17 4.29 -0.36 -21.89
CA ALA A 17 3.35 -0.99 -20.96
C ALA A 17 4.05 -1.76 -19.83
N ALA A 18 5.37 -1.95 -19.91
CA ALA A 18 6.15 -2.50 -18.82
C ALA A 18 6.69 -1.36 -17.96
N SER A 19 6.51 -1.49 -16.65
CA SER A 19 7.43 -0.95 -15.64
C SER A 19 7.00 0.25 -14.79
N PHE A 20 5.74 0.29 -14.33
CA PHE A 20 5.44 0.88 -13.01
C PHE A 20 5.54 -0.14 -11.86
N ALA A 21 5.75 -1.43 -12.16
CA ALA A 21 5.82 -2.50 -11.17
C ALA A 21 7.01 -3.47 -11.34
N ALA A 22 8.00 -3.13 -12.18
CA ALA A 22 9.19 -3.97 -12.28
C ALA A 22 10.02 -3.81 -10.99
N PRO A 23 10.53 -4.90 -10.39
CA PRO A 23 11.45 -4.82 -9.27
C PRO A 23 12.62 -3.90 -9.64
N ARG A 24 13.10 -3.09 -8.68
CA ARG A 24 14.33 -2.31 -8.90
C ARG A 24 15.44 -3.21 -9.43
N PRO A 25 16.24 -2.77 -10.42
CA PRO A 25 17.29 -3.59 -11.01
C PRO A 25 18.17 -4.27 -9.94
N GLY A 26 18.29 -5.59 -10.02
CA GLY A 26 19.08 -6.39 -9.08
C GLY A 26 18.34 -6.89 -7.84
N PHE A 27 17.10 -6.47 -7.58
CA PHE A 27 16.30 -6.99 -6.47
C PHE A 27 15.37 -8.13 -6.92
N LYS A 28 15.24 -9.16 -6.08
CA LYS A 28 14.36 -10.32 -6.29
C LYS A 28 13.35 -10.43 -5.15
N LEU A 29 12.07 -10.60 -5.50
CA LEU A 29 10.98 -10.82 -4.54
C LEU A 29 11.23 -12.10 -3.74
N ILE A 30 11.07 -12.03 -2.43
CA ILE A 30 11.26 -13.17 -1.50
C ILE A 30 9.89 -13.83 -1.25
N GLY A 31 9.21 -14.22 -2.32
CA GLY A 31 7.85 -14.77 -2.24
C GLY A 31 6.83 -13.88 -1.53
N PRO A 32 5.56 -14.29 -1.47
CA PRO A 32 4.56 -13.58 -0.68
C PRO A 32 4.70 -13.99 0.79
N LYS A 33 5.29 -13.14 1.63
CA LYS A 33 4.98 -13.18 3.07
C LYS A 33 3.62 -12.51 3.22
N GLY A 34 2.57 -13.32 3.37
CA GLY A 34 1.20 -12.80 3.41
C GLY A 34 1.02 -11.90 4.64
N VAL A 35 0.58 -10.66 4.43
CA VAL A 35 0.09 -9.81 5.51
C VAL A 35 -1.14 -10.48 6.12
N THR A 36 -1.13 -10.70 7.43
CA THR A 36 -2.23 -11.32 8.19
C THR A 36 -2.95 -10.26 9.04
N GLU A 37 -4.18 -10.57 9.48
CA GLU A 37 -4.98 -9.65 10.29
C GLU A 37 -4.28 -9.23 11.59
N ASP A 38 -3.61 -10.19 12.24
CA ASP A 38 -2.90 -9.96 13.50
C ASP A 38 -1.68 -9.03 13.37
N ASN A 39 -1.12 -8.94 12.16
CA ASN A 39 0.09 -8.17 11.89
C ASN A 39 -0.21 -6.71 11.55
N VAL A 40 -1.49 -6.34 11.40
CA VAL A 40 -1.93 -4.99 11.02
C VAL A 40 -2.81 -4.39 12.10
N LYS A 41 -2.63 -3.10 12.38
CA LYS A 41 -3.56 -2.31 13.19
C LYS A 41 -3.87 -0.99 12.51
N PHE A 42 -5.12 -0.58 12.61
CA PHE A 42 -5.59 0.68 12.07
C PHE A 42 -6.03 1.62 13.18
N ARG A 43 -5.76 2.91 12.99
CA ARG A 43 -6.20 3.98 13.87
C ARG A 43 -6.59 5.19 13.03
N TRP A 44 -7.71 5.80 13.35
CA TRP A 44 -8.09 7.08 12.77
C TRP A 44 -7.82 8.19 13.79
N MET A 45 -7.30 9.31 13.32
CA MET A 45 -7.03 10.49 14.14
C MET A 45 -7.52 11.74 13.41
N SER A 46 -8.12 12.70 14.11
CA SER A 46 -8.39 14.02 13.54
C SER A 46 -7.07 14.72 13.20
N ASN A 47 -7.08 15.62 12.23
CA ASN A 47 -5.86 16.29 11.80
C ASN A 47 -5.16 17.11 12.90
N ASP A 48 -5.90 17.56 13.91
CA ASP A 48 -5.40 18.23 15.12
C ASP A 48 -4.98 17.26 16.25
N GLY A 49 -5.25 15.96 16.09
CA GLY A 49 -4.95 14.93 17.07
C GLY A 49 -5.90 14.85 18.27
N GLU A 50 -6.95 15.68 18.33
CA GLU A 50 -7.88 15.70 19.48
C GLU A 50 -8.77 14.47 19.56
N ILE A 51 -9.17 13.92 18.42
CA ILE A 51 -10.03 12.75 18.32
C ILE A 51 -9.19 11.59 17.82
N ILE A 52 -9.15 10.51 18.60
CA ILE A 52 -8.49 9.27 18.22
C ILE A 52 -9.50 8.13 18.31
N LEU A 53 -9.69 7.42 17.20
CA LEU A 53 -10.62 6.30 17.09
C LEU A 53 -9.85 5.02 16.81
N ASN A 54 -10.02 4.02 17.68
CA ASN A 54 -9.59 2.67 17.38
C ASN A 54 -10.44 2.10 16.24
N CYS A 55 -9.80 1.33 15.37
CA CYS A 55 -10.46 0.69 14.24
C CYS A 55 -10.54 -0.82 14.44
N SER A 56 -11.63 -1.40 13.97
CA SER A 56 -11.75 -2.83 13.69
C SER A 56 -11.57 -3.06 12.19
N HIS A 57 -11.01 -4.18 11.81
CA HIS A 57 -10.70 -4.50 10.42
C HIS A 57 -10.90 -5.98 10.14
N VAL A 58 -11.20 -6.31 8.89
CA VAL A 58 -11.30 -7.68 8.36
C VAL A 58 -10.60 -7.73 7.03
N TYR A 59 -9.84 -8.81 6.80
CA TYR A 59 -9.18 -9.07 5.53
C TYR A 59 -10.16 -9.67 4.52
N ASP A 60 -11.03 -8.81 3.99
CA ASP A 60 -12.20 -9.18 3.18
C ASP A 60 -11.84 -9.86 1.85
N ARG A 61 -10.81 -9.37 1.14
CA ARG A 61 -10.37 -9.92 -0.16
C ARG A 61 -8.86 -10.15 -0.19
N PRO A 62 -8.39 -11.33 0.28
CA PRO A 62 -6.95 -11.62 0.38
C PRO A 62 -6.22 -11.71 -0.96
N ASP A 63 -6.93 -12.03 -2.04
CA ASP A 63 -6.41 -12.03 -3.40
C ASP A 63 -6.13 -10.61 -3.92
N ALA A 64 -6.90 -9.64 -3.43
CA ALA A 64 -6.81 -8.25 -3.78
C ALA A 64 -6.08 -7.40 -2.73
N TRP A 65 -5.55 -7.96 -1.65
CA TRP A 65 -4.90 -7.19 -0.55
C TRP A 65 -5.80 -6.12 0.08
N ASP A 66 -7.10 -6.37 0.06
CA ASP A 66 -8.15 -5.42 0.44
C ASP A 66 -8.74 -5.74 1.82
N TRP A 67 -8.85 -4.69 2.63
CA TRP A 67 -9.32 -4.69 4.01
C TRP A 67 -10.55 -3.80 4.13
N ASP A 68 -11.58 -4.27 4.83
CA ASP A 68 -12.61 -3.37 5.33
C ASP A 68 -12.22 -2.89 6.73
N VAL A 69 -12.28 -1.58 6.95
CA VAL A 69 -11.85 -0.91 8.17
C VAL A 69 -12.96 -0.01 8.70
N TRP A 70 -13.31 -0.19 9.97
CA TRP A 70 -14.34 0.58 10.67
C TRP A 70 -13.75 1.23 11.92
N CYS A 71 -13.68 2.55 11.94
CA CYS A 71 -13.17 3.32 13.07
C CYS A 71 -14.32 3.92 13.87
N GLY A 72 -14.27 3.83 15.20
CA GLY A 72 -15.34 4.36 16.07
C GLY A 72 -16.65 3.56 16.03
N LYS A 73 -16.57 2.25 15.73
CA LYS A 73 -17.74 1.35 15.68
C LYS A 73 -18.53 1.39 17.00
N GLY A 74 -19.85 1.52 16.91
CA GLY A 74 -20.73 1.67 18.07
C GLY A 74 -20.85 3.10 18.62
N THR A 75 -20.24 4.08 17.94
CA THR A 75 -20.35 5.51 18.30
C THR A 75 -21.03 6.31 17.19
N LYS A 76 -21.29 7.60 17.44
CA LYS A 76 -21.79 8.54 16.42
C LYS A 76 -20.72 8.97 15.41
N MET A 77 -19.46 8.56 15.61
CA MET A 77 -18.31 8.92 14.78
C MET A 77 -17.84 7.75 13.92
N LEU A 78 -18.77 6.87 13.50
CA LEU A 78 -18.42 5.73 12.64
C LEU A 78 -17.82 6.22 11.32
N ARG A 79 -16.59 5.79 11.05
CA ARG A 79 -15.90 5.97 9.77
C ARG A 79 -15.66 4.63 9.11
N GLU A 80 -15.96 4.53 7.82
CA GLU A 80 -15.82 3.30 7.04
C GLU A 80 -14.84 3.52 5.88
N PHE A 81 -13.83 2.67 5.82
CA PHE A 81 -12.80 2.73 4.79
C PHE A 81 -12.65 1.36 4.12
N ARG A 82 -12.32 1.37 2.83
CA ARG A 82 -11.74 0.23 2.13
C ARG A 82 -10.26 0.51 1.95
N VAL A 83 -9.41 -0.31 2.55
CA VAL A 83 -7.95 -0.16 2.49
C VAL A 83 -7.36 -1.24 1.61
N HIS A 84 -6.51 -0.86 0.67
CA HIS A 84 -5.64 -1.79 -0.05
C HIS A 84 -4.22 -1.63 0.50
N PHE A 85 -3.69 -2.70 1.11
CA PHE A 85 -2.37 -2.67 1.74
C PHE A 85 -1.54 -3.88 1.34
N LEU A 86 -0.41 -3.60 0.69
CA LEU A 86 0.54 -4.59 0.22
C LEU A 86 1.95 -4.19 0.64
N VAL A 87 2.68 -5.13 1.25
CA VAL A 87 4.12 -5.02 1.49
C VAL A 87 4.81 -6.19 0.80
N GLN A 88 5.75 -5.89 -0.07
CA GLN A 88 6.55 -6.87 -0.78
C GLN A 88 8.02 -6.72 -0.39
N GLU A 89 8.62 -7.83 0.05
CA GLU A 89 10.02 -7.87 0.45
C GLU A 89 10.89 -8.35 -0.70
N TYR A 90 11.99 -7.64 -0.94
CA TYR A 90 12.97 -7.95 -1.97
C TYR A 90 14.37 -8.05 -1.38
N ASN A 91 15.13 -9.03 -1.87
CA ASN A 91 16.56 -9.18 -1.56
C ASN A 91 17.40 -8.97 -2.81
N HIS A 92 18.56 -8.35 -2.66
CA HIS A 92 19.59 -8.37 -3.68
C HIS A 92 20.35 -9.72 -3.61
N PRO A 93 20.46 -10.49 -4.70
CA PRO A 93 21.02 -11.84 -4.65
C PRO A 93 22.53 -11.86 -4.47
N LYS A 94 23.23 -10.77 -4.85
CA LYS A 94 24.70 -10.67 -4.81
C LYS A 94 25.25 -9.68 -3.78
N LEU A 95 24.40 -8.82 -3.23
CA LEU A 95 24.79 -7.75 -2.33
C LEU A 95 23.98 -7.92 -1.06
N GLU A 96 24.56 -7.55 0.06
CA GLU A 96 23.83 -7.50 1.32
C GLU A 96 22.93 -6.25 1.32
N LYS A 97 21.83 -6.32 0.57
CA LYS A 97 20.83 -5.26 0.44
C LYS A 97 19.44 -5.86 0.48
N LYS A 98 18.54 -5.14 1.14
CA LYS A 98 17.12 -5.47 1.28
C LYS A 98 16.30 -4.27 0.82
N ALA A 99 15.16 -4.52 0.21
CA ALA A 99 14.21 -3.48 -0.13
C ALA A 99 12.78 -3.93 0.16
N PHE A 100 11.91 -2.96 0.44
CA PHE A 100 10.49 -3.16 0.60
C PHE A 100 9.76 -2.26 -0.38
N GLN A 101 8.77 -2.81 -1.08
CA GLN A 101 7.77 -2.05 -1.80
C GLN A 101 6.50 -2.03 -0.95
N VAL A 102 5.98 -0.84 -0.68
CA VAL A 102 4.75 -0.63 0.08
C VAL A 102 3.74 0.05 -0.84
N LEU A 103 2.55 -0.52 -0.92
CA LEU A 103 1.37 0.15 -1.48
C LEU A 103 0.34 0.29 -0.35
N TYR A 104 -0.09 1.52 -0.10
CA TYR A 104 -1.14 1.82 0.86
C TYR A 104 -2.14 2.78 0.22
N TRP A 105 -3.35 2.30 -0.01
CA TRP A 105 -4.43 3.03 -0.64
C TRP A 105 -5.66 2.95 0.25
N VAL A 106 -6.32 4.08 0.46
CA VAL A 106 -7.51 4.20 1.30
C VAL A 106 -8.64 4.79 0.47
N THR A 107 -9.81 4.16 0.52
CA THR A 107 -11.05 4.70 -0.07
C THR A 107 -12.03 5.01 1.06
N ASP A 108 -12.46 6.27 1.15
CA ASP A 108 -13.52 6.72 2.04
C ASP A 108 -14.87 6.20 1.51
N ARG A 109 -15.52 5.33 2.29
CA ARG A 109 -16.82 4.75 1.93
C ARG A 109 -17.99 5.62 2.38
N ASN A 110 -17.75 6.63 3.21
CA ASN A 110 -18.75 7.55 3.73
C ASN A 110 -18.93 8.80 2.85
N SER A 111 -17.98 9.09 1.94
CA SER A 111 -18.08 10.22 1.03
C SER A 111 -18.83 9.88 -0.25
N GLU A 112 -19.61 10.84 -0.76
CA GLU A 112 -20.26 10.77 -2.08
C GLU A 112 -19.87 12.00 -2.94
N PRO A 113 -19.16 11.83 -4.08
CA PRO A 113 -18.61 10.56 -4.56
C PRO A 113 -17.53 10.01 -3.62
N ARG A 114 -17.25 8.70 -3.71
CA ARG A 114 -16.16 8.07 -2.96
C ARG A 114 -14.83 8.74 -3.29
N LYS A 115 -14.11 9.17 -2.25
CA LYS A 115 -12.77 9.75 -2.34
C LYS A 115 -11.74 8.69 -2.00
N PHE A 116 -10.55 8.84 -2.56
CA PHE A 116 -9.45 7.94 -2.27
C PHE A 116 -8.14 8.72 -2.21
N ASP A 117 -7.24 8.21 -1.38
CA ASP A 117 -5.89 8.71 -1.20
C ASP A 117 -4.94 7.51 -1.18
N SER A 118 -3.73 7.68 -1.73
CA SER A 118 -2.80 6.56 -1.85
C SER A 118 -1.34 7.00 -1.78
N MET A 119 -0.49 6.06 -1.37
CA MET A 119 0.96 6.17 -1.43
C MET A 119 1.59 4.87 -1.94
N SER A 120 2.70 5.03 -2.66
CA SER A 120 3.59 3.95 -3.06
C SER A 120 5.01 4.32 -2.66
N GLN A 121 5.66 3.46 -1.90
CA GLN A 121 7.01 3.72 -1.38
C GLN A 121 7.96 2.54 -1.65
N TRP A 122 9.21 2.88 -1.96
CA TRP A 122 10.32 1.94 -2.05
C TRP A 122 11.35 2.29 -0.99
N LEU A 123 11.47 1.42 0.01
CA LEU A 123 12.44 1.55 1.09
C LEU A 123 13.61 0.63 0.79
N GLN A 124 14.82 1.17 0.66
CA GLN A 124 16.02 0.38 0.37
C GLN A 124 17.04 0.56 1.49
N PHE A 125 17.56 -0.56 1.96
CA PHE A 125 18.52 -0.61 3.04
C PHE A 125 19.87 -1.13 2.55
N ASN A 126 20.93 -0.54 3.09
CA ASN A 126 22.26 -1.15 3.07
C ASN A 126 22.29 -2.19 4.20
N GLY A 127 22.58 -3.45 3.88
CA GLY A 127 22.40 -4.59 4.79
C GLY A 127 21.07 -5.33 4.57
N LYS A 128 20.84 -6.36 5.39
CA LYS A 128 19.58 -7.12 5.46
C LYS A 128 18.94 -6.94 6.83
N PRO A 129 18.40 -5.76 7.16
CA PRO A 129 17.78 -5.54 8.46
C PRO A 129 16.59 -6.46 8.65
N ASP A 130 16.42 -6.90 9.90
CA ASP A 130 15.18 -7.49 10.37
C ASP A 130 14.29 -6.33 10.83
N VAL A 131 13.23 -6.03 10.06
CA VAL A 131 12.40 -4.86 10.33
C VAL A 131 11.27 -5.29 11.27
N GLU A 132 11.27 -4.77 12.48
CA GLU A 132 10.27 -5.15 13.50
C GLU A 132 8.90 -4.49 13.24
N TYR A 133 8.90 -3.32 12.61
CA TYR A 133 7.72 -2.46 12.55
C TYR A 133 7.79 -1.44 11.42
N PHE A 134 6.66 -1.25 10.76
CA PHE A 134 6.39 -0.13 9.87
C PHE A 134 5.15 0.63 10.34
N SER A 135 5.17 1.96 10.21
CA SER A 135 4.00 2.80 10.41
C SER A 135 3.79 3.68 9.19
N PHE A 136 2.56 3.73 8.71
CA PHE A 136 2.16 4.53 7.56
C PHE A 136 0.92 5.34 7.92
N SER A 137 0.77 6.49 7.29
CA SER A 137 -0.38 7.37 7.51
C SER A 137 -0.78 8.02 6.20
N VAL A 138 -2.07 8.06 5.93
CA VAL A 138 -2.64 8.75 4.75
C VAL A 138 -3.72 9.70 5.25
N GLY A 139 -3.74 10.91 4.69
CA GLY A 139 -4.84 11.87 4.92
C GLY A 139 -6.13 11.31 4.35
N VAL A 140 -7.24 11.45 5.08
CA VAL A 140 -8.56 10.98 4.69
C VAL A 140 -9.59 12.07 4.95
N GLU A 141 -10.77 11.92 4.35
CA GLU A 141 -11.88 12.87 4.54
C GLU A 141 -11.57 14.30 4.06
N ASN A 142 -10.63 14.50 3.11
CA ASN A 142 -10.01 15.79 2.74
C ASN A 142 -9.09 16.38 3.81
N ASP A 143 -8.19 15.56 4.36
CA ASP A 143 -7.23 15.96 5.39
C ASP A 143 -7.85 16.49 6.69
N TYR A 144 -9.14 16.21 6.94
CA TYR A 144 -9.75 16.38 8.26
C TYR A 144 -9.37 15.25 9.22
N GLY A 145 -8.97 14.09 8.67
CA GLY A 145 -8.47 12.98 9.44
C GLY A 145 -7.26 12.33 8.81
N ILE A 146 -6.64 11.44 9.56
CA ILE A 146 -5.50 10.62 9.18
C ILE A 146 -5.86 9.18 9.50
N LEU A 147 -5.73 8.28 8.53
CA LEU A 147 -5.81 6.85 8.75
C LEU A 147 -4.39 6.27 8.85
N GLU A 148 -4.01 5.90 10.06
CA GLU A 148 -2.74 5.26 10.37
C GLU A 148 -2.86 3.73 10.23
N LEU A 149 -1.79 3.13 9.72
CA LEU A 149 -1.58 1.70 9.58
C LEU A 149 -0.26 1.32 10.22
N ASP A 150 -0.34 0.46 11.22
CA ASP A 150 0.78 -0.17 11.87
C ASP A 150 0.94 -1.60 11.37
N TYR A 151 2.13 -1.95 10.86
CA TYR A 151 2.43 -3.28 10.33
C TYR A 151 3.66 -3.89 11.00
N ARG A 152 3.55 -5.13 11.46
CA ARG A 152 4.65 -5.92 12.06
C ARG A 152 4.88 -7.19 11.23
N PRO A 153 5.90 -7.23 10.37
CA PRO A 153 6.10 -8.31 9.39
C PRO A 153 6.51 -9.66 9.98
#